data_AF-A0A1H5XMP2-F1
#
_entry.id   AF-A0A1H5XMP2-F1
#
_cell.length_a   1.000
_cell.length_b   1.000
_cell.length_c   1.000
_cell.angle_alpha   90.00
_cell.angle_beta   90.00
_cell.angle_gamma   90.00
#
_symmetry.space_group_name_H-M   'P 1'
#
loop_
_entity.id
_entity.type
_entity.pdbx_description
1 polymer ?
#
loop_
_entity_poly.entity_id
_entity_poly.type
_entity_poly.pdbx_seq_one_letter_code
_entity_poly.pdbx_strand_id
1 'polypeptide(L)'
;MDIKVKQALTAAVNSYAEAEGIDGKAVLQGLETAFELEAPFMEKVSAMDSVFDDNMRFDELREYSFDLLMINFFAEDVQKLEEDYLESAEWEAIEEETIDRGSELLNILLYLKECADDEIEPSLDDFLKEFLLVEEDEFQDEYNIYEKVIANQILVESDYSEIAKVSQSLEDDEELAELFYPLVSFFSEQKPDGGQLAEYAEHAPNKSLDVALLQLITNFNI
;
A
#
# COMPACT_ATOMS: atom_id res chain seq x y z
N MET A 1 14.79 -5.93 -8.12
CA MET A 1 13.57 -5.31 -7.56
C MET A 1 12.86 -4.60 -8.69
N ASP A 2 11.53 -4.73 -8.72
CA ASP A 2 10.68 -4.03 -9.68
C ASP A 2 10.85 -2.49 -9.56
N ILE A 3 10.76 -1.78 -10.68
CA ILE A 3 11.04 -0.33 -10.72
C ILE A 3 9.96 0.45 -9.97
N LYS A 4 8.68 0.09 -10.11
CA LYS A 4 7.56 0.77 -9.44
C LYS A 4 7.63 0.54 -7.93
N VAL A 5 7.93 -0.70 -7.51
CA VAL A 5 8.15 -1.01 -6.10
C VAL A 5 9.29 -0.19 -5.51
N LYS A 6 10.44 -0.11 -6.20
CA LYS A 6 11.58 0.69 -5.75
C LYS A 6 11.23 2.16 -5.56
N GLN A 7 10.49 2.73 -6.51
CA GLN A 7 10.07 4.13 -6.47
C GLN A 7 9.10 4.38 -5.31
N ALA A 8 8.09 3.54 -5.16
CA ALA A 8 7.11 3.60 -4.08
C ALA A 8 7.78 3.49 -2.69
N LEU A 9 8.64 2.48 -2.50
CA LEU A 9 9.39 2.27 -1.26
C LEU A 9 10.28 3.47 -0.91
N THR A 10 11.01 3.99 -1.91
CA THR A 10 11.89 5.15 -1.72
C THR A 10 11.09 6.40 -1.34
N ALA A 11 9.95 6.62 -1.99
CA ALA A 11 9.09 7.77 -1.73
C ALA A 11 8.47 7.69 -0.32
N ALA A 12 7.96 6.53 0.07
CA ALA A 12 7.38 6.29 1.38
C ALA A 12 8.38 6.55 2.51
N VAL A 13 9.56 5.88 2.47
CA VAL A 13 10.57 5.98 3.53
C VAL A 13 11.13 7.40 3.64
N ASN A 14 11.39 8.07 2.52
CA ASN A 14 11.91 9.44 2.55
C ASN A 14 10.88 10.43 3.10
N SER A 15 9.61 10.28 2.71
CA SER A 15 8.52 11.16 3.17
C SER A 15 8.25 11.00 4.66
N TYR A 16 8.22 9.75 5.13
CA TYR A 16 8.09 9.45 6.55
C TYR A 16 9.28 10.04 7.34
N ALA A 17 10.50 9.81 6.87
CA ALA A 17 11.71 10.31 7.52
C ALA A 17 11.76 11.84 7.59
N GLU A 18 11.32 12.52 6.53
CA GLU A 18 11.22 13.98 6.50
C GLU A 18 10.19 14.50 7.50
N ALA A 19 9.00 13.89 7.56
CA ALA A 19 7.95 14.27 8.50
C ALA A 19 8.37 14.07 9.97
N GLU A 20 9.08 12.98 10.26
CA GLU A 20 9.60 12.63 11.59
C GLU A 20 10.92 13.32 11.97
N GLY A 21 11.56 14.02 11.02
CA GLY A 21 12.86 14.66 11.23
C GLY A 21 13.98 13.66 11.53
N ILE A 22 13.98 12.50 10.85
CA ILE A 22 14.97 11.41 11.00
C ILE A 22 15.72 11.08 9.71
N ASP A 23 16.76 10.27 9.83
CA ASP A 23 17.48 9.71 8.70
C ASP A 23 16.86 8.36 8.30
N GLY A 24 16.31 8.28 7.09
CA GLY A 24 15.74 7.06 6.51
C GLY A 24 16.74 6.21 5.74
N LYS A 25 18.00 6.65 5.57
CA LYS A 25 18.96 5.99 4.68
C LYS A 25 19.26 4.54 5.04
N ALA A 26 19.43 4.25 6.32
CA ALA A 26 19.74 2.89 6.79
C ALA A 26 18.56 1.94 6.55
N VAL A 27 17.33 2.40 6.83
CA VAL A 27 16.10 1.64 6.58
C VAL A 27 15.92 1.39 5.10
N LEU A 28 16.00 2.44 4.27
CA LEU A 28 15.83 2.29 2.82
C LEU A 28 16.83 1.29 2.24
N GLN A 29 18.12 1.42 2.57
CA GLN A 29 19.15 0.49 2.10
C GLN A 29 18.91 -0.96 2.60
N GLY A 30 18.45 -1.11 3.85
CA GLY A 30 18.10 -2.41 4.42
C GLY A 30 16.94 -3.06 3.69
N LEU A 31 15.86 -2.32 3.45
CA LEU A 31 14.67 -2.81 2.75
C LEU A 31 14.99 -3.15 1.29
N GLU A 32 15.73 -2.31 0.57
CA GLU A 32 16.20 -2.62 -0.79
C GLU A 32 17.00 -3.93 -0.82
N THR A 33 17.88 -4.14 0.17
CA THR A 33 18.67 -5.37 0.28
C THR A 33 17.79 -6.59 0.57
N ALA A 34 16.77 -6.46 1.42
CA ALA A 34 15.83 -7.54 1.73
C ALA A 34 14.99 -7.95 0.51
N PHE A 35 14.52 -6.97 -0.28
CA PHE A 35 13.69 -7.19 -1.46
C PHE A 35 14.48 -7.85 -2.60
N GLU A 36 15.76 -7.49 -2.76
CA GLU A 36 16.66 -8.03 -3.77
C GLU A 36 17.34 -9.34 -3.37
N LEU A 37 17.07 -9.85 -2.17
CA LEU A 37 17.67 -11.09 -1.68
C LEU A 37 17.26 -12.27 -2.59
N GLU A 38 18.25 -13.01 -3.09
CA GLU A 38 18.02 -14.28 -3.80
C GLU A 38 17.77 -15.40 -2.78
N ALA A 39 16.58 -15.42 -2.18
CA ALA A 39 16.15 -16.38 -1.17
C ALA A 39 14.64 -16.65 -1.24
N PRO A 40 14.14 -17.74 -0.63
CA PRO A 40 12.72 -18.00 -0.48
C PRO A 40 11.98 -16.81 0.15
N PHE A 41 10.68 -16.65 -0.16
CA PHE A 41 9.89 -15.49 0.24
C PHE A 41 9.97 -15.22 1.76
N MET A 42 9.79 -16.23 2.60
CA MET A 42 9.84 -16.08 4.06
C MET A 42 11.21 -15.64 4.61
N GLU A 43 12.30 -15.94 3.90
CA GLU A 43 13.62 -15.40 4.25
C GLU A 43 13.71 -13.90 3.93
N LYS A 44 13.07 -13.44 2.84
CA LYS A 44 12.95 -12.01 2.54
C LYS A 44 12.08 -11.28 3.56
N VAL A 45 10.96 -11.88 3.98
CA VAL A 45 10.09 -11.36 5.05
C VAL A 45 10.89 -11.21 6.35
N SER A 46 11.64 -12.25 6.74
CA SER A 46 12.50 -12.20 7.93
C SER A 46 13.59 -11.13 7.84
N ALA A 47 14.18 -10.94 6.66
CA ALA A 47 15.19 -9.90 6.42
C ALA A 47 14.58 -8.50 6.50
N MET A 48 13.38 -8.29 5.94
CA MET A 48 12.62 -7.05 6.06
C MET A 48 12.27 -6.76 7.51
N ASP A 49 11.76 -7.75 8.25
CA ASP A 49 11.40 -7.61 9.66
C ASP A 49 12.60 -7.20 10.52
N SER A 50 13.77 -7.78 10.24
CA SER A 50 15.02 -7.42 10.93
C SER A 50 15.41 -5.95 10.71
N VAL A 51 15.11 -5.37 9.54
CA VAL A 51 15.39 -3.95 9.26
C VAL A 51 14.54 -3.06 10.16
N PHE A 52 13.26 -3.37 10.33
CA PHE A 52 12.38 -2.59 11.22
C PHE A 52 12.69 -2.83 12.70
N ASP A 53 13.07 -4.04 13.10
CA ASP A 53 13.49 -4.33 14.46
C ASP A 53 14.72 -3.50 14.88
N ASP A 54 15.68 -3.32 13.97
CA ASP A 54 16.84 -2.46 14.16
C ASP A 54 16.52 -0.96 14.05
N ASN A 55 15.34 -0.61 13.52
CA ASN A 55 14.91 0.78 13.24
C ASN A 55 13.46 1.03 13.66
N MET A 56 13.11 0.71 14.91
CA MET A 56 11.73 0.77 15.46
C MET A 56 10.97 2.10 15.27
N ARG A 57 11.66 3.19 14.91
CA ARG A 57 11.02 4.48 14.57
C ARG A 57 10.26 4.45 13.24
N PHE A 58 10.47 3.43 12.42
CA PHE A 58 9.79 3.24 11.13
C PHE A 58 8.79 2.09 11.17
N ASP A 59 8.46 1.56 12.34
CA ASP A 59 7.62 0.36 12.50
C ASP A 59 6.23 0.53 11.88
N GLU A 60 5.69 1.77 11.87
CA GLU A 60 4.43 2.12 11.19
C GLU A 60 4.47 1.84 9.67
N LEU A 61 5.65 1.74 9.05
CA LEU A 61 5.77 1.39 7.63
C LEU A 61 5.89 -0.12 7.37
N ARG A 62 5.95 -0.95 8.42
CA ARG A 62 6.29 -2.37 8.30
C ARG A 62 5.30 -3.13 7.44
N GLU A 63 4.01 -2.97 7.73
CA GLU A 63 2.92 -3.66 7.04
C GLU A 63 2.84 -3.25 5.56
N TYR A 64 2.90 -1.95 5.28
CA TYR A 64 2.90 -1.43 3.90
C TYR A 64 4.16 -1.80 3.11
N SER A 65 5.28 -2.00 3.80
CA SER A 65 6.50 -2.54 3.19
C SER A 65 6.37 -4.04 2.92
N PHE A 66 5.63 -4.78 3.74
CA PHE A 66 5.28 -6.17 3.46
C PHE A 66 4.43 -6.26 2.18
N ASP A 67 3.43 -5.39 2.01
CA ASP A 67 2.61 -5.35 0.79
C ASP A 67 3.47 -5.09 -0.46
N LEU A 68 4.40 -4.14 -0.38
CA LEU A 68 5.36 -3.89 -1.46
C LEU A 68 6.31 -5.07 -1.71
N LEU A 69 6.71 -5.80 -0.68
CA LEU A 69 7.53 -7.01 -0.82
C LEU A 69 6.75 -8.11 -1.55
N MET A 70 5.47 -8.28 -1.23
CA MET A 70 4.56 -9.20 -1.90
C MET A 70 4.41 -8.84 -3.39
N ILE A 71 4.17 -7.57 -3.71
CA ILE A 71 4.10 -7.10 -5.09
C ILE A 71 5.42 -7.33 -5.84
N ASN A 72 6.56 -7.05 -5.21
CA ASN A 72 7.87 -7.33 -5.81
C ASN A 72 8.06 -8.82 -6.08
N PHE A 73 7.64 -9.68 -5.15
CA PHE A 73 7.72 -11.13 -5.33
C PHE A 73 6.93 -11.58 -6.56
N PHE A 74 5.70 -11.12 -6.73
CA PHE A 74 4.89 -11.42 -7.93
C PHE A 74 5.49 -10.85 -9.22
N ALA A 75 6.07 -9.66 -9.17
CA ALA A 75 6.63 -9.00 -10.36
C ALA A 75 7.97 -9.60 -10.82
N GLU A 76 8.84 -9.99 -9.88
CA GLU A 76 10.24 -10.33 -10.17
C GLU A 76 10.61 -11.77 -9.87
N ASP A 77 10.09 -12.35 -8.78
CA ASP A 77 10.53 -13.66 -8.30
C ASP A 77 9.71 -14.78 -8.95
N VAL A 78 8.38 -14.66 -8.99
CA VAL A 78 7.50 -15.66 -9.63
C VAL A 78 7.88 -15.90 -11.09
N GLN A 79 8.31 -14.86 -11.80
CA GLN A 79 8.78 -14.96 -13.20
C GLN A 79 10.02 -15.88 -13.38
N LYS A 80 10.74 -16.19 -12.30
CA LYS A 80 11.94 -17.04 -12.27
C LYS A 80 11.65 -18.45 -11.75
N LEU A 81 10.46 -18.68 -11.21
CA LEU A 81 10.02 -19.95 -10.64
C LEU A 81 9.32 -20.81 -11.69
N GLU A 82 8.87 -22.00 -11.29
CA GLU A 82 8.09 -22.89 -12.15
C GLU A 82 6.70 -22.27 -12.43
N GLU A 83 6.13 -22.54 -13.62
CA GLU A 83 4.86 -21.92 -14.07
C GLU A 83 3.68 -22.19 -13.12
N ASP A 84 3.73 -23.28 -12.36
CA ASP A 84 2.75 -23.72 -11.37
C ASP A 84 3.15 -23.41 -9.92
N TYR A 85 4.15 -22.55 -9.69
CA TYR A 85 4.60 -22.23 -8.32
C TYR A 85 3.48 -21.71 -7.43
N LEU A 86 2.60 -20.86 -7.95
CA LEU A 86 1.44 -20.33 -7.21
C LEU A 86 0.35 -21.38 -6.97
N GLU A 87 0.42 -22.55 -7.62
CA GLU A 87 -0.44 -23.71 -7.35
C GLU A 87 0.22 -24.71 -6.39
N SER A 88 1.42 -24.41 -5.89
CA SER A 88 2.21 -25.32 -5.07
C SER A 88 1.80 -25.28 -3.59
N ALA A 89 2.01 -26.41 -2.90
CA ALA A 89 1.84 -26.49 -1.44
C ALA A 89 2.84 -25.60 -0.67
N GLU A 90 3.93 -25.17 -1.31
CA GLU A 90 4.85 -24.20 -0.72
C GLU A 90 4.19 -22.82 -0.65
N TRP A 91 3.56 -22.40 -1.75
CA TRP A 91 2.84 -21.13 -1.81
C TRP A 91 1.63 -21.11 -0.89
N GLU A 92 0.82 -22.17 -0.89
CA GLU A 92 -0.33 -22.32 0.03
C GLU A 92 0.09 -22.17 1.51
N ALA A 93 1.27 -22.70 1.88
CA ALA A 93 1.80 -22.55 3.22
C ALA A 93 2.28 -21.12 3.53
N ILE A 94 2.84 -20.42 2.54
CA ILE A 94 3.23 -19.01 2.65
C ILE A 94 2.00 -18.12 2.83
N GLU A 95 0.95 -18.33 2.04
CA GLU A 95 -0.31 -17.59 2.15
C GLU A 95 -0.91 -17.75 3.55
N GLU A 96 -1.03 -18.99 4.06
CA GLU A 96 -1.54 -19.23 5.41
C GLU A 96 -0.66 -18.59 6.50
N GLU A 97 0.67 -18.61 6.36
CA GLU A 97 1.58 -17.98 7.33
C GLU A 97 1.53 -16.45 7.29
N THR A 98 1.05 -15.87 6.18
CA THR A 98 1.07 -14.44 5.94
C THR A 98 -0.31 -13.78 5.82
N ILE A 99 -1.38 -14.53 6.12
CA ILE A 99 -2.76 -14.06 5.99
C ILE A 99 -3.04 -12.76 6.76
N ASP A 100 -2.45 -12.59 7.95
CA ASP A 100 -2.63 -11.41 8.81
C ASP A 100 -1.44 -10.41 8.73
N ARG A 101 -0.61 -10.47 7.68
CA ARG A 101 0.64 -9.69 7.59
C ARG A 101 0.58 -8.46 6.70
N GLY A 102 -0.33 -8.44 5.73
CA GLY A 102 -0.49 -7.33 4.81
C GLY A 102 -1.64 -6.42 5.20
N SER A 103 -1.75 -5.30 4.48
CA SER A 103 -2.84 -4.34 4.64
C SER A 103 -3.70 -4.26 3.39
N GLU A 104 -4.81 -3.53 3.47
CA GLU A 104 -5.65 -3.21 2.32
C GLU A 104 -4.92 -2.38 1.23
N LEU A 105 -3.72 -1.86 1.51
CA LEU A 105 -2.87 -1.28 0.48
C LEU A 105 -2.48 -2.30 -0.60
N LEU A 106 -2.33 -3.58 -0.24
CA LEU A 106 -2.02 -4.63 -1.21
C LEU A 106 -3.07 -4.68 -2.33
N ASN A 107 -4.36 -4.59 -1.99
CA ASN A 107 -5.45 -4.58 -2.95
C ASN A 107 -5.38 -3.36 -3.89
N ILE A 108 -5.02 -2.18 -3.36
CA ILE A 108 -4.79 -0.99 -4.19
C ILE A 108 -3.62 -1.22 -5.16
N LEU A 109 -2.50 -1.78 -4.68
CA LEU A 109 -1.31 -1.99 -5.51
C LEU A 109 -1.55 -3.03 -6.60
N LEU A 110 -2.31 -4.10 -6.31
CA LEU A 110 -2.75 -5.07 -7.29
C LEU A 110 -3.64 -4.42 -8.36
N TYR A 111 -4.62 -3.62 -7.94
CA TYR A 111 -5.49 -2.87 -8.85
C TYR A 111 -4.71 -1.91 -9.76
N LEU A 112 -3.77 -1.14 -9.21
CA LEU A 112 -2.94 -0.22 -10.00
C LEU A 112 -2.03 -0.95 -10.99
N LYS A 113 -1.57 -2.14 -10.63
CA LYS A 113 -0.81 -3.01 -11.55
C LYS A 113 -1.70 -3.49 -12.70
N GLU A 114 -2.90 -3.97 -12.41
CA GLU A 114 -3.88 -4.38 -13.43
C GLU A 114 -4.23 -3.22 -14.36
N CYS A 115 -4.48 -2.04 -13.81
CA CYS A 115 -4.72 -0.83 -14.60
C CYS A 115 -3.56 -0.52 -15.56
N ALA A 116 -2.33 -0.67 -15.08
CA ALA A 116 -1.13 -0.42 -15.89
C ALA A 116 -0.96 -1.47 -17.01
N ASP A 117 -1.26 -2.73 -16.72
CA ASP A 117 -1.18 -3.84 -17.69
C ASP A 117 -2.27 -3.69 -18.79
N ASP A 118 -3.46 -3.20 -18.42
CA ASP A 118 -4.59 -2.98 -19.33
C ASP A 118 -4.62 -1.58 -19.98
N GLU A 119 -3.64 -0.72 -19.67
CA GLU A 119 -3.53 0.66 -20.14
C GLU A 119 -4.78 1.52 -19.82
N ILE A 120 -5.41 1.30 -18.67
CA ILE A 120 -6.57 2.06 -18.19
C ILE A 120 -6.20 3.04 -17.06
N GLU A 121 -6.99 4.09 -16.91
CA GLU A 121 -6.81 5.07 -15.83
C GLU A 121 -7.54 4.56 -14.57
N PRO A 122 -6.85 4.48 -13.41
CA PRO A 122 -7.46 4.05 -12.16
C PRO A 122 -8.66 4.94 -11.79
N SER A 123 -9.71 4.36 -11.23
CA SER A 123 -10.82 5.14 -10.65
C SER A 123 -11.43 4.41 -9.46
N LEU A 124 -11.98 5.18 -8.49
CA LEU A 124 -12.59 4.57 -7.31
C LEU A 124 -13.81 3.71 -7.68
N ASP A 125 -14.58 4.10 -8.69
CA ASP A 125 -15.76 3.36 -9.13
C ASP A 125 -15.39 1.97 -9.66
N ASP A 126 -14.35 1.92 -10.47
CA ASP A 126 -13.80 0.70 -11.08
C ASP A 126 -13.10 -0.19 -10.03
N PHE A 127 -12.27 0.41 -9.16
CA PHE A 127 -11.66 -0.29 -8.02
C PHE A 127 -12.70 -0.99 -7.14
N LEU A 128 -13.79 -0.30 -6.79
CA LEU A 128 -14.83 -0.88 -5.95
C LEU A 128 -15.66 -1.92 -6.72
N LYS A 129 -16.15 -1.62 -7.92
CA LYS A 129 -17.18 -2.46 -8.57
C LYS A 129 -16.62 -3.58 -9.42
N GLU A 130 -15.50 -3.35 -10.10
CA GLU A 130 -14.97 -4.28 -11.08
C GLU A 130 -13.81 -5.09 -10.48
N PHE A 131 -13.00 -4.48 -9.60
CA PHE A 131 -11.87 -5.15 -8.96
C PHE A 131 -12.24 -5.86 -7.64
N LEU A 132 -12.83 -5.15 -6.68
CA LEU A 132 -13.12 -5.72 -5.35
C LEU A 132 -14.44 -6.51 -5.27
N LEU A 133 -15.53 -5.96 -5.82
CA LEU A 133 -16.89 -6.43 -5.53
C LEU A 133 -17.50 -7.25 -6.70
N VAL A 134 -16.78 -8.28 -7.15
CA VAL A 134 -17.26 -9.22 -8.18
C VAL A 134 -18.38 -10.14 -7.59
N GLU A 135 -19.22 -10.75 -8.44
CA GLU A 135 -20.57 -11.32 -8.12
C GLU A 135 -20.81 -11.96 -6.71
N GLU A 136 -22.06 -11.77 -6.23
CA GLU A 136 -22.51 -11.41 -4.87
C GLU A 136 -22.28 -12.35 -3.65
N ASP A 137 -21.80 -13.59 -3.77
CA ASP A 137 -21.81 -14.53 -2.63
C ASP A 137 -20.43 -14.76 -1.97
N GLU A 138 -19.32 -14.46 -2.64
CA GLU A 138 -17.96 -14.76 -2.13
C GLU A 138 -17.23 -13.56 -1.51
N PHE A 139 -17.73 -12.32 -1.71
CA PHE A 139 -17.01 -11.09 -1.34
C PHE A 139 -17.72 -10.21 -0.29
N GLN A 140 -18.42 -10.85 0.67
CA GLN A 140 -19.13 -10.12 1.72
C GLN A 140 -18.18 -9.44 2.72
N ASP A 141 -16.97 -9.96 2.87
CA ASP A 141 -15.97 -9.41 3.79
C ASP A 141 -15.41 -8.10 3.21
N GLU A 142 -15.13 -8.04 1.91
CA GLU A 142 -14.70 -6.84 1.18
C GLU A 142 -15.76 -5.74 1.26
N TYR A 143 -17.05 -6.09 1.14
CA TYR A 143 -18.13 -5.12 1.36
C TYR A 143 -18.08 -4.50 2.76
N ASN A 144 -17.75 -5.29 3.79
CA ASN A 144 -17.66 -4.80 5.17
C ASN A 144 -16.41 -3.93 5.36
N ILE A 145 -15.26 -4.38 4.88
CA ILE A 145 -13.98 -3.66 4.95
C ILE A 145 -14.10 -2.29 4.29
N TYR A 146 -14.69 -2.24 3.08
CA TYR A 146 -14.80 -1.02 2.27
C TYR A 146 -16.10 -0.24 2.50
N GLU A 147 -16.96 -0.61 3.46
CA GLU A 147 -18.28 0.02 3.68
C GLU A 147 -18.15 1.55 3.79
N LYS A 148 -17.15 2.04 4.52
CA LYS A 148 -16.91 3.47 4.73
C LYS A 148 -16.49 4.17 3.45
N VAL A 149 -15.64 3.55 2.65
CA VAL A 149 -15.21 4.10 1.35
C VAL A 149 -16.41 4.15 0.42
N ILE A 150 -17.19 3.07 0.35
CA ILE A 150 -18.41 2.95 -0.47
C ILE A 150 -19.41 4.04 -0.08
N ALA A 151 -19.65 4.25 1.22
CA ALA A 151 -20.59 5.25 1.74
C ALA A 151 -20.14 6.70 1.47
N ASN A 152 -18.84 6.92 1.29
CA ASN A 152 -18.24 8.24 1.16
C ASN A 152 -17.56 8.49 -0.19
N GLN A 153 -17.90 7.75 -1.24
CA GLN A 153 -17.29 7.88 -2.58
C GLN A 153 -17.28 9.32 -3.12
N ILE A 154 -18.29 10.13 -2.77
CA ILE A 154 -18.38 11.54 -3.20
C ILE A 154 -17.20 12.41 -2.72
N LEU A 155 -16.46 11.95 -1.71
CA LEU A 155 -15.29 12.64 -1.18
C LEU A 155 -14.15 12.78 -2.20
N VAL A 156 -14.09 11.95 -3.25
CA VAL A 156 -13.09 12.11 -4.31
C VAL A 156 -13.24 13.45 -5.05
N GLU A 157 -14.43 14.07 -5.00
CA GLU A 157 -14.71 15.40 -5.56
C GLU A 157 -14.53 16.54 -4.53
N SER A 158 -14.11 16.22 -3.30
CA SER A 158 -13.97 17.16 -2.17
C SER A 158 -12.51 17.59 -1.94
N ASP A 159 -12.31 18.58 -1.07
CA ASP A 159 -10.97 18.97 -0.64
C ASP A 159 -10.41 18.04 0.46
N TYR A 160 -9.09 18.06 0.63
CA TYR A 160 -8.40 17.23 1.63
C TYR A 160 -8.90 17.47 3.06
N SER A 161 -9.40 18.66 3.38
CA SER A 161 -9.92 18.96 4.71
C SER A 161 -11.23 18.23 5.01
N GLU A 162 -12.09 18.05 4.02
CA GLU A 162 -13.33 17.27 4.16
C GLU A 162 -13.03 15.77 4.22
N ILE A 163 -12.09 15.27 3.41
CA ILE A 163 -11.65 13.86 3.47
C ILE A 163 -11.08 13.56 4.87
N ALA A 164 -10.23 14.43 5.41
CA ALA A 164 -9.65 14.29 6.74
C ALA A 164 -10.69 14.31 7.88
N LYS A 165 -11.78 15.07 7.73
CA LYS A 165 -12.86 15.08 8.74
C LYS A 165 -13.59 13.75 8.80
N VAL A 166 -13.80 13.11 7.66
CA VAL A 166 -14.45 11.79 7.60
C VAL A 166 -13.51 10.71 8.10
N SER A 167 -12.23 10.74 7.74
CA SER A 167 -11.25 9.76 8.24
C SER A 167 -11.14 9.79 9.78
N GLN A 168 -11.17 10.98 10.39
CA GLN A 168 -11.15 11.13 11.85
C GLN A 168 -12.42 10.63 12.57
N SER A 169 -13.47 10.29 11.83
CA SER A 169 -14.70 9.73 12.39
C SER A 169 -14.75 8.21 12.36
N LEU A 170 -13.76 7.58 11.72
CA LEU A 170 -13.59 6.13 11.68
C LEU A 170 -13.10 5.60 13.04
N GLU A 171 -13.47 4.37 13.36
CA GLU A 171 -13.02 3.70 14.58
C GLU A 171 -11.65 3.05 14.34
N ASP A 172 -10.76 3.08 15.33
CA ASP A 172 -9.36 2.60 15.19
C ASP A 172 -9.26 1.09 14.89
N ASP A 173 -10.34 0.32 15.12
CA ASP A 173 -10.44 -1.10 14.81
C ASP A 173 -11.02 -1.40 13.42
N GLU A 174 -11.36 -0.37 12.64
CA GLU A 174 -11.71 -0.52 11.22
C GLU A 174 -10.45 -0.71 10.38
N GLU A 175 -10.40 -1.75 9.54
CA GLU A 175 -9.20 -2.11 8.76
C GLU A 175 -8.70 -0.98 7.83
N LEU A 176 -9.60 -0.13 7.35
CA LEU A 176 -9.27 1.01 6.50
C LEU A 176 -9.01 2.31 7.27
N ALA A 177 -9.05 2.34 8.61
CA ALA A 177 -8.96 3.59 9.36
C ALA A 177 -7.71 4.41 9.01
N GLU A 178 -6.54 3.75 8.95
CA GLU A 178 -5.26 4.37 8.61
C GLU A 178 -5.12 4.65 7.10
N LEU A 179 -5.75 3.84 6.27
CA LEU A 179 -5.61 3.92 4.80
C LEU A 179 -6.66 4.82 4.14
N PHE A 180 -7.78 5.12 4.80
CA PHE A 180 -8.91 5.84 4.22
C PHE A 180 -8.50 7.20 3.66
N TYR A 181 -7.75 7.98 4.44
CA TYR A 181 -7.35 9.32 4.03
C TYR A 181 -6.38 9.28 2.83
N PRO A 182 -5.27 8.50 2.84
CA PRO A 182 -4.44 8.28 1.66
C PRO A 182 -5.20 7.74 0.44
N LEU A 183 -6.03 6.71 0.61
CA LEU A 183 -6.78 6.04 -0.46
C LEU A 183 -7.73 7.00 -1.18
N VAL A 184 -8.61 7.67 -0.43
CA VAL A 184 -9.60 8.59 -1.04
C VAL A 184 -8.89 9.79 -1.65
N SER A 185 -7.81 10.29 -1.03
CA SER A 185 -7.03 11.39 -1.56
C SER A 185 -6.31 11.03 -2.86
N PHE A 186 -5.79 9.82 -2.99
CA PHE A 186 -5.21 9.33 -4.25
C PHE A 186 -6.24 9.31 -5.38
N PHE A 187 -7.46 8.82 -5.11
CA PHE A 187 -8.51 8.81 -6.12
C PHE A 187 -9.09 10.20 -6.42
N SER A 188 -8.93 11.17 -5.51
CA SER A 188 -9.25 12.57 -5.76
C SER A 188 -8.21 13.24 -6.69
N GLU A 189 -6.92 13.01 -6.43
CA GLU A 189 -5.82 13.55 -7.22
C GLU A 189 -4.66 12.54 -7.29
N GLN A 190 -4.52 11.88 -8.44
CA GLN A 190 -3.52 10.83 -8.63
C GLN A 190 -2.11 11.37 -8.88
N LYS A 191 -1.97 12.65 -9.26
CA LYS A 191 -0.69 13.29 -9.59
C LYS A 191 -0.58 14.64 -8.89
N PRO A 192 -0.62 14.67 -7.55
CA PRO A 192 -0.65 15.92 -6.81
C PRO A 192 0.64 16.70 -7.02
N ASP A 193 0.51 18.00 -7.29
CA ASP A 193 1.66 18.90 -7.34
C ASP A 193 2.17 19.26 -5.93
N GLY A 194 3.27 20.01 -5.86
CA GLY A 194 3.87 20.37 -4.56
C GLY A 194 2.96 21.23 -3.66
N GLY A 195 2.01 21.98 -4.24
CA GLY A 195 1.00 22.73 -3.48
C GLY A 195 -0.08 21.82 -2.92
N GLN A 196 -0.60 20.90 -3.74
CA GLN A 196 -1.59 19.90 -3.33
C GLN A 196 -1.02 18.95 -2.26
N LEU A 197 0.25 18.53 -2.39
CA LEU A 197 0.93 17.73 -1.37
C LEU A 197 1.08 18.47 -0.04
N ALA A 198 1.36 19.78 -0.09
CA ALA A 198 1.45 20.59 1.12
C ALA A 198 0.08 20.73 1.82
N GLU A 199 -1.00 20.91 1.04
CA GLU A 199 -2.37 20.96 1.54
C GLU A 199 -2.80 19.62 2.16
N TYR A 200 -2.53 18.50 1.47
CA TYR A 200 -2.76 17.16 1.98
C TYR A 200 -2.07 16.94 3.33
N ALA A 201 -0.79 17.33 3.43
CA ALA A 201 0.02 17.19 4.64
C ALA A 201 -0.38 18.15 5.78
N GLU A 202 -1.11 19.23 5.49
CA GLU A 202 -1.68 20.14 6.50
C GLU A 202 -2.90 19.53 7.19
N HIS A 203 -3.68 18.72 6.47
CA HIS A 203 -4.91 18.11 6.96
C HIS A 203 -4.75 16.65 7.42
N ALA A 204 -3.61 16.02 7.13
CA ALA A 204 -3.28 14.65 7.51
C ALA A 204 -3.44 14.36 9.02
N PRO A 205 -4.34 13.44 9.43
CA PRO A 205 -4.49 13.01 10.82
C PRO A 205 -3.20 12.42 11.43
N ASN A 206 -2.51 11.56 10.68
CA ASN A 206 -1.18 11.04 11.00
C ASN A 206 -0.20 11.47 9.90
N LYS A 207 0.29 12.70 10.01
CA LYS A 207 1.11 13.33 8.98
C LYS A 207 2.28 12.49 8.45
N SER A 208 3.02 11.78 9.30
CA SER A 208 4.18 11.00 8.87
C SER A 208 3.76 9.79 8.04
N LEU A 209 2.77 9.04 8.53
CA LEU A 209 2.25 7.86 7.84
C LEU A 209 1.45 8.24 6.59
N ASP A 210 0.48 9.16 6.72
CA ASP A 210 -0.41 9.58 5.63
C ASP A 210 0.37 10.06 4.40
N VAL A 211 1.35 10.95 4.61
CA VAL A 211 2.18 11.46 3.52
C VAL A 211 3.04 10.35 2.92
N ALA A 212 3.55 9.42 3.75
CA ALA A 212 4.28 8.28 3.24
C ALA A 212 3.41 7.36 2.37
N LEU A 213 2.18 7.08 2.78
CA LEU A 213 1.24 6.23 2.04
C LEU A 213 0.76 6.89 0.75
N LEU A 214 0.39 8.17 0.76
CA LEU A 214 0.04 8.86 -0.48
C LEU A 214 1.22 8.88 -1.46
N GLN A 215 2.44 9.13 -0.96
CA GLN A 215 3.65 9.11 -1.78
C GLN A 215 3.96 7.71 -2.31
N LEU A 216 3.73 6.66 -1.52
CA LEU A 216 3.85 5.28 -1.94
C LEU A 216 2.92 5.01 -3.14
N ILE A 217 1.61 5.26 -2.96
CA ILE A 217 0.58 4.96 -3.96
C ILE A 217 0.83 5.76 -5.24
N THR A 218 1.05 7.07 -5.13
CA THR A 218 1.27 7.95 -6.28
C THR A 218 2.54 7.60 -7.05
N ASN A 219 3.63 7.21 -6.38
CA ASN A 219 4.87 6.82 -7.06
C ASN A 219 4.83 5.39 -7.62
N PHE A 220 4.00 4.51 -7.07
CA PHE A 220 3.72 3.20 -7.67
C PHE A 220 2.91 3.31 -8.97
N ASN A 221 1.98 4.28 -9.03
CA ASN A 221 1.11 4.52 -10.18
C ASN A 221 1.81 5.17 -11.39
N ILE A 222 3.07 5.60 -11.28
CA ILE A 222 3.83 6.28 -12.35
C ILE A 222 4.37 5.30 -13.40
#